data_AF-A0A6L5EU00-F1
#
_entry.id   AF-A0A6L5EU00-F1
#
_cell.length_a   1.000
_cell.length_b   1.000
_cell.length_c   1.000
_cell.angle_alpha   90.00
_cell.angle_beta   90.00
_cell.angle_gamma   90.00
#
_symmetry.space_group_name_H-M   'P 1'
#
loop_
_entity.id
_entity.type
_entity.pdbx_description
1 polymer ?
#
loop_
_entity_poly.entity_id
_entity_poly.type
_entity_poly.pdbx_seq_one_letter_code
_entity_poly.pdbx_strand_id
1 'polypeptide(L)'
;MLTFDDRLVRLLSDADRTLGQLAGVGRTLPSPHLFTRALLRREAVLSSRIEGTQATLSDLVLFEVEPSHETVGDVREVANYVTAMDYLLDPGQHAPVGLWLLRQAHRVLMTGVRGEHANPGNFRDTQNWIGSAGGGIEDAFYVPPPPPEHLAQCLDEFESYLGQANTFPPLVEVACLHYQFEAIHPFRDGNGRVGRLLVTLPWSNGDCYPGRCSIFPPTSNGTGRNTTSDCWRYRPTATGQDGSASSCVSSPCRPRMYSNAPKPSSDCVTTIGPA
;
A
#
# COMPACT_ATOMS: atom_id res chain seq x y z
N MET A 1 6.17 14.32 13.76
CA MET A 1 7.42 14.47 12.98
C MET A 1 8.18 13.17 13.09
N LEU A 2 8.48 12.52 11.96
CA LEU A 2 9.27 11.29 11.94
C LEU A 2 10.71 11.60 12.37
N THR A 3 11.27 10.82 13.27
CA THR A 3 12.65 11.00 13.76
C THR A 3 13.55 9.93 13.16
N PHE A 4 14.61 10.35 12.47
CA PHE A 4 15.63 9.46 11.93
C PHE A 4 16.68 9.19 13.01
N ASP A 5 16.41 8.20 13.86
CA ASP A 5 17.41 7.72 14.81
C ASP A 5 18.49 6.86 14.11
N ASP A 6 19.60 6.64 14.81
CA ASP A 6 20.72 5.87 14.27
C ASP A 6 20.32 4.46 13.82
N ARG A 7 19.30 3.86 14.46
CA ARG A 7 18.83 2.53 14.11
C ARG A 7 18.08 2.55 12.79
N LEU A 8 17.16 3.49 12.60
CA LEU A 8 16.39 3.65 11.36
C LEU A 8 17.31 3.96 10.19
N VAL A 9 18.28 4.85 10.36
CA VAL A 9 19.25 5.19 9.30
C VAL A 9 20.06 3.97 8.87
N ARG A 10 20.53 3.13 9.82
CA ARG A 10 21.23 1.89 9.50
C ARG A 10 20.34 0.89 8.76
N LEU A 11 19.11 0.68 9.24
CA LEU A 11 18.15 -0.23 8.60
C LEU A 11 17.81 0.23 7.17
N LEU A 12 17.60 1.53 6.97
CA LEU A 12 17.33 2.10 5.66
C LEU A 12 18.52 1.88 4.71
N SER A 13 19.74 2.17 5.17
CA SER A 13 20.95 1.97 4.37
C SER A 13 21.15 0.50 3.97
N ASP A 14 20.93 -0.44 4.89
CA ASP A 14 21.01 -1.87 4.59
C ASP A 14 19.92 -2.35 3.63
N ALA A 15 18.70 -1.84 3.78
CA ALA A 15 17.59 -2.15 2.90
C ALA A 15 17.85 -1.63 1.47
N ASP A 16 18.26 -0.36 1.33
CA ASP A 16 18.62 0.25 0.04
C ASP A 16 19.76 -0.50 -0.64
N ARG A 17 20.81 -0.87 0.13
CA ARG A 17 21.93 -1.66 -0.39
C ARG A 17 21.46 -3.01 -0.92
N THR A 18 20.60 -3.70 -0.17
CA THR A 18 20.11 -5.04 -0.55
C THR A 18 19.19 -4.98 -1.77
N LEU A 19 18.30 -3.97 -1.84
CA LEU A 19 17.46 -3.73 -3.01
C LEU A 19 18.29 -3.33 -4.22
N GLY A 20 19.31 -2.50 -4.06
CA GLY A 20 20.25 -2.14 -5.11
C GLY A 20 21.01 -3.35 -5.66
N GLN A 21 21.43 -4.28 -4.78
CA GLN A 21 22.04 -5.55 -5.19
C GLN A 21 21.06 -6.43 -5.98
N LEU A 22 19.82 -6.57 -5.51
CA LEU A 22 18.77 -7.31 -6.21
C LEU A 22 18.49 -6.71 -7.59
N ALA A 23 18.36 -5.38 -7.68
CA ALA A 23 18.16 -4.66 -8.94
C ALA A 23 19.35 -4.85 -9.89
N GLY A 24 20.58 -4.85 -9.37
CA GLY A 24 21.80 -5.12 -10.13
C GLY A 24 21.83 -6.55 -10.71
N VAL A 25 21.60 -7.56 -9.87
CA VAL A 25 21.55 -8.97 -10.29
C VAL A 25 20.42 -9.21 -11.29
N GLY A 26 19.24 -8.63 -11.06
CA GLY A 26 18.07 -8.77 -11.92
C GLY A 26 18.33 -8.37 -13.37
N ARG A 27 19.19 -7.38 -13.62
CA ARG A 27 19.58 -6.93 -14.97
C ARG A 27 20.50 -7.92 -15.70
N THR A 28 21.16 -8.82 -14.98
CA THR A 28 22.07 -9.82 -15.56
C THR A 28 21.35 -11.13 -15.92
N LEU A 29 20.09 -11.29 -15.48
CA LEU A 29 19.34 -12.52 -15.72
C LEU A 29 18.92 -12.62 -17.20
N PRO A 30 19.05 -13.80 -17.83
CA PRO A 30 18.61 -14.02 -19.22
C PRO A 30 17.10 -13.82 -19.43
N SER A 31 16.29 -14.02 -18.39
CA SER A 31 14.83 -13.87 -18.44
C SER A 31 14.28 -13.30 -17.14
N PRO A 32 14.45 -11.99 -16.87
CA PRO A 32 14.04 -11.35 -15.62
C PRO A 32 12.52 -11.47 -15.33
N HIS A 33 11.72 -11.53 -16.40
CA HIS A 33 10.28 -11.67 -16.33
C HIS A 33 9.84 -13.00 -15.69
N LEU A 34 10.52 -14.12 -16.01
CA LEU A 34 10.18 -15.43 -15.44
C LEU A 34 10.47 -15.47 -13.94
N PHE A 35 11.61 -14.92 -13.53
CA PHE A 35 11.99 -14.84 -12.12
C PHE A 35 11.00 -13.98 -11.33
N THR A 36 10.63 -12.83 -11.87
CA THR A 36 9.70 -11.91 -11.20
C THR A 36 8.31 -12.51 -11.10
N ARG A 37 7.81 -13.16 -12.16
CA ARG A 37 6.55 -13.89 -12.11
C ARG A 37 6.52 -14.99 -11.04
N ALA A 38 7.65 -15.66 -10.79
CA ALA A 38 7.77 -16.63 -9.71
C ALA A 38 7.74 -15.96 -8.32
N LEU A 39 8.45 -14.84 -8.16
CA LEU A 39 8.44 -14.06 -6.92
C LEU A 39 7.04 -13.49 -6.60
N LEU A 40 6.33 -12.95 -7.61
CA LEU A 40 4.97 -12.42 -7.45
C LEU A 40 3.99 -13.52 -7.01
N ARG A 41 4.06 -14.72 -7.60
CA ARG A 41 3.24 -15.87 -7.17
C ARG A 41 3.56 -16.30 -5.75
N ARG A 42 4.84 -16.32 -5.40
CA ARG A 42 5.27 -16.64 -4.03
C ARG A 42 4.75 -15.59 -3.04
N GLU A 43 4.81 -14.32 -3.40
CA GLU A 43 4.26 -13.23 -2.59
C GLU A 43 2.75 -13.35 -2.45
N ALA A 44 2.01 -13.65 -3.53
CA ALA A 44 0.56 -13.87 -3.46
C ALA A 44 0.18 -14.98 -2.48
N VAL A 45 0.91 -16.12 -2.50
CA VAL A 45 0.69 -17.22 -1.56
C VAL A 45 0.98 -16.81 -0.12
N LEU A 46 2.11 -16.12 0.12
CA LEU A 46 2.52 -15.71 1.47
C LEU A 46 1.60 -14.62 2.04
N SER A 47 1.26 -13.63 1.23
CA SER A 47 0.38 -12.53 1.56
C SER A 47 -1.02 -13.02 1.92
N SER A 48 -1.61 -13.92 1.12
CA SER A 48 -2.94 -14.46 1.42
C SER A 48 -2.94 -15.39 2.63
N ARG A 49 -1.84 -16.10 2.90
CA ARG A 49 -1.69 -16.96 4.09
C ARG A 49 -1.76 -16.16 5.40
N ILE A 50 -1.29 -14.91 5.41
CA ILE A 50 -1.44 -14.01 6.57
C ILE A 50 -2.92 -13.82 6.90
N GLU A 51 -3.78 -13.77 5.89
CA GLU A 51 -5.25 -13.64 6.03
C GLU A 51 -5.95 -15.01 6.20
N GLY A 52 -5.19 -16.09 6.39
CA GLY A 52 -5.72 -17.42 6.70
C GLY A 52 -5.98 -18.35 5.51
N THR A 53 -5.65 -17.97 4.27
CA THR A 53 -5.81 -18.88 3.12
C THR A 53 -4.88 -20.09 3.22
N GLN A 54 -5.40 -21.27 2.92
CA GLN A 54 -4.67 -22.52 2.83
C GLN A 54 -4.43 -22.89 1.37
N ALA A 55 -3.37 -22.32 0.79
CA ALA A 55 -2.94 -22.61 -0.58
C ALA A 55 -1.41 -22.71 -0.67
N THR A 56 -0.95 -23.55 -1.60
CA THR A 56 0.45 -23.70 -1.97
C THR A 56 0.73 -23.10 -3.35
N LEU A 57 2.01 -22.93 -3.67
CA LEU A 57 2.42 -22.50 -5.01
C LEU A 57 2.03 -23.54 -6.08
N SER A 58 2.08 -24.83 -5.74
CA SER A 58 1.66 -25.91 -6.63
C SER A 58 0.16 -25.85 -6.92
N ASP A 59 -0.67 -25.58 -5.91
CA ASP A 59 -2.11 -25.42 -6.09
C ASP A 59 -2.44 -24.25 -7.02
N LEU A 60 -1.74 -23.12 -6.84
CA LEU A 60 -1.88 -21.95 -7.70
C LEU A 60 -1.51 -22.27 -9.16
N VAL A 61 -0.38 -22.94 -9.39
CA VAL A 61 0.06 -23.31 -10.75
C VAL A 61 -0.92 -24.28 -11.38
N LEU A 62 -1.43 -25.27 -10.63
CA LEU A 62 -2.44 -26.21 -11.13
C LEU A 62 -3.74 -25.47 -11.49
N PHE A 63 -4.17 -24.54 -10.64
CA PHE A 63 -5.36 -23.73 -10.87
C PHE A 63 -5.24 -22.83 -12.13
N GLU A 64 -4.05 -22.30 -12.42
CA GLU A 64 -3.80 -21.52 -13.64
C GLU A 64 -3.90 -22.37 -14.92
N VAL A 65 -3.66 -23.68 -14.85
CA VAL A 65 -3.71 -24.60 -16.00
C VAL A 65 -5.10 -25.23 -16.16
N GLU A 66 -5.69 -25.70 -15.07
CA GLU A 66 -6.97 -26.38 -15.06
C GLU A 66 -7.82 -25.95 -13.86
N PRO A 67 -8.76 -25.01 -14.07
CA PRO A 67 -9.66 -24.56 -13.01
C PRO A 67 -10.75 -25.64 -12.73
N SER A 68 -10.45 -26.67 -11.94
CA SER A 68 -11.43 -27.70 -11.51
C SER A 68 -11.87 -27.53 -10.05
N HIS A 69 -13.10 -27.95 -9.72
CA HIS A 69 -13.84 -27.58 -8.51
C HIS A 69 -13.59 -28.50 -7.30
N GLU A 70 -13.22 -27.92 -6.14
CA GLU A 70 -13.81 -28.13 -4.80
C GLU A 70 -12.99 -27.44 -3.68
N THR A 71 -11.67 -27.28 -3.83
CA THR A 71 -10.77 -26.51 -2.93
C THR A 71 -10.48 -25.08 -3.44
N VAL A 72 -11.29 -24.61 -4.39
CA VAL A 72 -11.03 -23.44 -5.24
C VAL A 72 -11.06 -22.10 -4.48
N GLY A 73 -11.77 -21.98 -3.36
CA GLY A 73 -11.95 -20.69 -2.69
C GLY A 73 -10.64 -20.00 -2.33
N ASP A 74 -9.79 -20.68 -1.54
CA ASP A 74 -8.52 -20.13 -1.07
C ASP A 74 -7.50 -19.99 -2.21
N VAL A 75 -7.46 -20.93 -3.15
CA VAL A 75 -6.56 -20.86 -4.31
C VAL A 75 -6.96 -19.74 -5.27
N ARG A 76 -8.27 -19.51 -5.45
CA ARG A 76 -8.80 -18.39 -6.23
C ARG A 76 -8.50 -17.06 -5.56
N GLU A 77 -8.54 -16.96 -4.22
CA GLU A 77 -8.09 -15.74 -3.53
C GLU A 77 -6.62 -15.43 -3.83
N VAL A 78 -5.75 -16.44 -3.87
CA VAL A 78 -4.35 -16.27 -4.28
C VAL A 78 -4.25 -15.88 -5.77
N ALA A 79 -5.03 -16.51 -6.65
CA ALA A 79 -5.03 -16.17 -8.08
C ALA A 79 -5.54 -14.75 -8.34
N ASN A 80 -6.56 -14.30 -7.62
CA ASN A 80 -7.07 -12.94 -7.66
C ASN A 80 -6.00 -11.94 -7.17
N TYR A 81 -5.20 -12.30 -6.16
CA TYR A 81 -4.08 -11.47 -5.72
C TYR A 81 -3.06 -11.29 -6.85
N VAL A 82 -2.65 -12.38 -7.53
CA VAL A 82 -1.74 -12.30 -8.70
C VAL A 82 -2.35 -11.41 -9.78
N THR A 83 -3.64 -11.57 -10.06
CA THR A 83 -4.35 -10.79 -11.09
C THR A 83 -4.42 -9.30 -10.72
N ALA A 84 -4.68 -8.98 -9.44
CA ALA A 84 -4.66 -7.61 -8.95
C ALA A 84 -3.25 -7.00 -9.04
N MET A 85 -2.21 -7.78 -8.76
CA MET A 85 -0.81 -7.36 -8.91
C MET A 85 -0.44 -7.07 -10.36
N ASP A 86 -0.79 -7.99 -11.29
CA ASP A 86 -0.57 -7.79 -12.72
C ASP A 86 -1.34 -6.55 -13.23
N TYR A 87 -2.57 -6.32 -12.75
CA TYR A 87 -3.35 -5.13 -13.07
C TYR A 87 -2.70 -3.82 -12.58
N LEU A 88 -2.13 -3.84 -11.37
CA LEU A 88 -1.46 -2.71 -10.76
C LEU A 88 -0.11 -2.37 -11.41
N LEU A 89 0.58 -3.38 -11.92
CA LEU A 89 1.92 -3.25 -12.53
C LEU A 89 1.87 -3.13 -14.06
N ASP A 90 0.68 -3.18 -14.66
CA ASP A 90 0.50 -3.05 -16.11
C ASP A 90 1.01 -1.67 -16.58
N PRO A 91 2.06 -1.61 -17.43
CA PRO A 91 2.58 -0.35 -17.94
C PRO A 91 1.61 0.41 -18.85
N GLY A 92 0.53 -0.24 -19.32
CA GLY A 92 -0.58 0.38 -20.02
C GLY A 92 -1.48 1.24 -19.13
N GLN A 93 -1.32 1.15 -17.80
CA GLN A 93 -2.00 2.05 -16.87
C GLN A 93 -1.40 3.45 -16.94
N HIS A 94 -2.12 4.37 -17.58
CA HIS A 94 -1.71 5.77 -17.73
C HIS A 94 -2.15 6.66 -16.56
N ALA A 95 -2.81 6.10 -15.54
CA ALA A 95 -3.29 6.84 -14.39
C ALA A 95 -2.24 6.90 -13.27
N PRO A 96 -2.10 8.04 -12.56
CA PRO A 96 -1.31 8.09 -11.34
C PRO A 96 -1.87 7.12 -10.29
N VAL A 97 -1.01 6.67 -9.38
CA VAL A 97 -1.45 5.89 -8.23
C VAL A 97 -2.39 6.75 -7.40
N GLY A 98 -3.63 6.28 -7.21
CA GLY A 98 -4.69 6.99 -6.53
C GLY A 98 -5.76 6.04 -6.00
N LEU A 99 -6.77 6.59 -5.34
CA LEU A 99 -7.82 5.78 -4.70
C LEU A 99 -8.61 4.96 -5.71
N TRP A 100 -8.80 5.48 -6.93
CA TRP A 100 -9.43 4.73 -8.01
C TRP A 100 -8.71 3.41 -8.28
N LEU A 101 -7.38 3.44 -8.41
CA LEU A 101 -6.57 2.27 -8.73
C LEU A 101 -6.64 1.22 -7.61
N LEU A 102 -6.58 1.66 -6.35
CA LEU A 102 -6.73 0.79 -5.19
C LEU A 102 -8.12 0.14 -5.11
N ARG A 103 -9.18 0.88 -5.47
CA ARG A 103 -10.53 0.34 -5.59
C ARG A 103 -10.66 -0.70 -6.70
N GLN A 104 -9.99 -0.50 -7.84
CA GLN A 104 -9.97 -1.50 -8.91
C GLN A 104 -9.27 -2.79 -8.45
N ALA A 105 -8.09 -2.65 -7.85
CA ALA A 105 -7.35 -3.79 -7.31
C ALA A 105 -8.15 -4.54 -6.23
N HIS A 106 -8.79 -3.80 -5.32
CA HIS A 106 -9.69 -4.39 -4.31
C HIS A 106 -10.86 -5.15 -4.96
N ARG A 107 -11.44 -4.64 -6.05
CA ARG A 107 -12.52 -5.36 -6.76
C ARG A 107 -12.04 -6.68 -7.33
N VAL A 108 -10.90 -6.68 -8.01
CA VAL A 108 -10.29 -7.89 -8.58
C VAL A 108 -10.00 -8.90 -7.46
N LEU A 109 -9.40 -8.44 -6.37
CA LEU A 109 -9.05 -9.26 -5.20
C LEU A 109 -10.26 -10.05 -4.66
N MET A 110 -11.42 -9.40 -4.60
CA MET A 110 -12.61 -9.93 -3.93
C MET A 110 -13.62 -10.63 -4.86
N THR A 111 -13.31 -10.78 -6.15
CA THR A 111 -14.25 -11.37 -7.12
C THR A 111 -14.36 -12.90 -6.96
N GLY A 112 -15.57 -13.44 -6.81
CA GLY A 112 -15.82 -14.88 -6.76
C GLY A 112 -15.18 -15.64 -5.59
N VAL A 113 -14.94 -14.96 -4.47
CA VAL A 113 -14.27 -15.49 -3.25
C VAL A 113 -15.05 -15.10 -1.99
N ARG A 114 -14.60 -15.55 -0.80
CA ARG A 114 -15.32 -15.34 0.48
C ARG A 114 -15.67 -13.87 0.75
N GLY A 115 -14.80 -12.95 0.34
CA GLY A 115 -14.97 -11.51 0.47
C GLY A 115 -15.90 -10.84 -0.55
N GLU A 116 -16.50 -11.57 -1.50
CA GLU A 116 -17.30 -10.99 -2.59
C GLU A 116 -18.52 -10.19 -2.11
N HIS A 117 -19.06 -10.53 -0.94
CA HIS A 117 -20.19 -9.80 -0.33
C HIS A 117 -19.76 -8.57 0.48
N ALA A 118 -18.45 -8.31 0.61
CA ALA A 118 -17.89 -7.17 1.35
C ALA A 118 -17.83 -5.87 0.51
N ASN A 119 -18.73 -5.73 -0.47
CA ASN A 119 -18.82 -4.61 -1.40
C ASN A 119 -17.51 -4.31 -2.18
N PRO A 120 -17.06 -5.23 -3.05
CA PRO A 120 -15.80 -5.13 -3.80
C PRO A 120 -15.63 -3.79 -4.54
N GLY A 121 -14.47 -3.16 -4.34
CA GLY A 121 -14.10 -1.88 -4.96
C GLY A 121 -14.80 -0.64 -4.41
N ASN A 122 -15.56 -0.75 -3.32
CA ASN A 122 -16.20 0.39 -2.65
C ASN A 122 -15.69 0.52 -1.22
N PHE A 123 -15.53 1.76 -0.76
CA PHE A 123 -15.18 2.03 0.63
C PHE A 123 -16.33 1.63 1.56
N ARG A 124 -15.98 1.28 2.79
CA ARG A 124 -16.97 0.90 3.80
C ARG A 124 -17.84 2.08 4.20
N ASP A 125 -19.11 1.80 4.36
CA ASP A 125 -20.17 2.66 4.91
C ASP A 125 -20.50 2.29 6.37
N THR A 126 -19.90 1.21 6.88
CA THR A 126 -20.05 0.71 8.24
C THR A 126 -18.74 0.79 9.03
N GLN A 127 -18.85 0.85 10.36
CA GLN A 127 -17.68 0.83 11.24
C GLN A 127 -17.00 -0.54 11.19
N ASN A 128 -15.70 -0.54 10.89
CA ASN A 128 -14.83 -1.71 11.05
C ASN A 128 -14.09 -1.63 12.39
N TRP A 129 -13.49 -2.73 12.82
CA TRP A 129 -12.57 -2.79 13.94
C TRP A 129 -11.52 -3.87 13.69
N ILE A 130 -10.36 -3.72 14.33
CA ILE A 130 -9.29 -4.71 14.28
C ILE A 130 -9.13 -5.27 15.69
N GLY A 131 -9.39 -6.56 15.82
CA GLY A 131 -9.52 -7.26 17.10
C GLY A 131 -9.17 -8.74 16.99
N SER A 132 -9.42 -9.46 18.07
CA SER A 132 -9.28 -10.93 18.07
C SER A 132 -10.32 -11.57 17.15
N ALA A 133 -9.98 -12.71 16.54
CA ALA A 133 -10.88 -13.39 15.61
C ALA A 133 -12.24 -13.71 16.27
N GLY A 134 -13.33 -13.23 15.68
CA GLY A 134 -14.70 -13.41 16.19
C GLY A 134 -15.09 -12.48 17.34
N GLY A 135 -14.21 -11.59 17.81
CA GLY A 135 -14.51 -10.59 18.84
C GLY A 135 -15.23 -9.37 18.27
N GLY A 136 -16.08 -8.75 19.09
CA GLY A 136 -16.75 -7.50 18.74
C GLY A 136 -15.85 -6.28 18.91
N ILE A 137 -16.43 -5.09 18.71
CA ILE A 137 -15.71 -3.81 18.81
C ILE A 137 -15.19 -3.54 20.24
N GLU A 138 -15.82 -4.13 21.24
CA GLU A 138 -15.42 -4.10 22.65
C GLU A 138 -14.06 -4.76 22.92
N ASP A 139 -13.69 -5.75 22.10
CA ASP A 139 -12.42 -6.47 22.20
C ASP A 139 -11.40 -5.98 21.16
N ALA A 140 -11.71 -4.89 20.46
CA ALA A 140 -10.85 -4.32 19.43
C ALA A 140 -9.60 -3.68 20.06
N PHE A 141 -8.43 -4.01 19.52
CA PHE A 141 -7.20 -3.28 19.86
C PHE A 141 -7.07 -1.98 19.05
N TYR A 142 -7.78 -1.87 17.92
CA TYR A 142 -7.84 -0.65 17.13
C TYR A 142 -9.20 -0.49 16.44
N VAL A 143 -9.70 0.75 16.43
CA VAL A 143 -10.93 1.13 15.73
C VAL A 143 -10.56 2.22 14.70
N PRO A 144 -10.65 1.95 13.39
CA PRO A 144 -10.33 2.91 12.34
C PRO A 144 -11.36 4.06 12.30
N PRO A 145 -11.07 5.16 11.57
CA PRO A 145 -11.94 6.34 11.47
C PRO A 145 -13.39 5.97 11.10
N PRO A 146 -14.42 6.54 11.76
CA PRO A 146 -15.80 6.22 11.43
C PRO A 146 -16.22 6.80 10.08
N PRO A 147 -17.05 6.08 9.30
CA PRO A 147 -17.66 6.64 8.10
C PRO A 147 -18.90 7.47 8.46
N PRO A 148 -19.41 8.30 7.53
CA PRO A 148 -18.79 8.62 6.24
C PRO A 148 -17.76 9.76 6.31
N GLU A 149 -17.94 10.75 7.19
CA GLU A 149 -17.20 12.02 7.12
C GLU A 149 -15.71 11.87 7.46
N HIS A 150 -15.37 11.20 8.56
CA HIS A 150 -13.95 11.04 8.95
C HIS A 150 -13.21 10.09 8.02
N LEU A 151 -13.87 9.03 7.53
CA LEU A 151 -13.29 8.17 6.52
C LEU A 151 -13.00 8.93 5.23
N ALA A 152 -13.95 9.72 4.73
CA ALA A 152 -13.78 10.53 3.52
C ALA A 152 -12.62 11.53 3.69
N GLN A 153 -12.57 12.24 4.81
CA GLN A 153 -11.48 13.18 5.09
C GLN A 153 -10.11 12.48 5.07
N CYS A 154 -9.97 11.33 5.76
CA CYS A 154 -8.70 10.61 5.76
C CYS A 154 -8.31 10.09 4.37
N LEU A 155 -9.27 9.68 3.55
CA LEU A 155 -9.04 9.24 2.18
C LEU A 155 -8.61 10.38 1.27
N ASP A 156 -9.23 11.55 1.39
CA ASP A 156 -8.86 12.76 0.64
C ASP A 156 -7.43 13.21 1.00
N GLU A 157 -7.08 13.19 2.30
CA GLU A 157 -5.72 13.49 2.76
C GLU A 157 -4.70 12.46 2.24
N PHE A 158 -5.07 11.17 2.25
CA PHE A 158 -4.24 10.10 1.70
C PHE A 158 -4.01 10.25 0.19
N GLU A 159 -5.06 10.52 -0.59
CA GLU A 159 -4.97 10.76 -2.03
C GLU A 159 -4.16 12.02 -2.36
N SER A 160 -4.35 13.09 -1.57
CA SER A 160 -3.54 14.29 -1.69
C SER A 160 -2.06 13.99 -1.48
N TYR A 161 -1.71 13.18 -0.47
CA TYR A 161 -0.34 12.78 -0.21
C TYR A 161 0.25 11.93 -1.34
N LEU A 162 -0.52 10.99 -1.92
CA LEU A 162 -0.08 10.19 -3.07
C LEU A 162 0.32 11.07 -4.28
N GLY A 163 -0.37 12.19 -4.49
CA GLY A 163 -0.10 13.12 -5.58
C GLY A 163 1.01 14.14 -5.30
N GLN A 164 1.55 14.20 -4.08
CA GLN A 164 2.55 15.19 -3.69
C GLN A 164 3.98 14.68 -3.88
N ALA A 165 4.84 15.56 -4.40
CA ALA A 165 6.28 15.34 -4.34
C ALA A 165 6.74 15.42 -2.88
N ASN A 166 7.34 14.35 -2.37
CA ASN A 166 7.88 14.31 -1.01
C ASN A 166 9.40 14.10 -1.04
N THR A 167 10.04 14.46 0.08
CA THR A 167 11.49 14.44 0.25
C THR A 167 11.99 13.25 1.06
N PHE A 168 11.08 12.35 1.45
CA PHE A 168 11.44 11.17 2.21
C PHE A 168 12.16 10.16 1.31
N PRO A 169 13.09 9.37 1.86
CA PRO A 169 13.61 8.21 1.15
C PRO A 169 12.45 7.28 0.72
N PRO A 170 12.48 6.70 -0.50
CA PRO A 170 11.34 5.95 -1.04
C PRO A 170 10.84 4.82 -0.13
N LEU A 171 11.74 4.09 0.54
CA LEU A 171 11.32 3.02 1.46
C LEU A 171 10.58 3.55 2.70
N VAL A 172 10.94 4.75 3.17
CA VAL A 172 10.24 5.40 4.27
C VAL A 172 8.87 5.87 3.82
N GLU A 173 8.79 6.46 2.62
CA GLU A 173 7.52 6.88 2.02
C GLU A 173 6.56 5.70 1.87
N VAL A 174 7.02 4.58 1.31
CA VAL A 174 6.22 3.36 1.15
C VAL A 174 5.78 2.80 2.50
N ALA A 175 6.65 2.79 3.50
CA ALA A 175 6.29 2.36 4.85
C ALA A 175 5.20 3.25 5.48
N CYS A 176 5.30 4.57 5.30
CA CYS A 176 4.30 5.52 5.78
C CYS A 176 2.96 5.35 5.05
N LEU A 177 2.98 5.20 3.73
CA LEU A 177 1.78 4.94 2.91
C LEU A 177 1.07 3.66 3.33
N HIS A 178 1.82 2.57 3.47
CA HIS A 178 1.27 1.30 3.93
C HIS A 178 0.67 1.40 5.33
N TYR A 179 1.40 2.00 6.29
CA TYR A 179 0.89 2.24 7.63
C TYR A 179 -0.41 3.06 7.63
N GLN A 180 -0.43 4.17 6.88
CA GLN A 180 -1.59 5.06 6.83
C GLN A 180 -2.79 4.36 6.19
N PHE A 181 -2.59 3.58 5.12
CA PHE A 181 -3.64 2.81 4.49
C PHE A 181 -4.25 1.79 5.46
N GLU A 182 -3.42 1.03 6.18
CA GLU A 182 -3.87 0.06 7.18
C GLU A 182 -4.61 0.72 8.35
N ALA A 183 -4.19 1.91 8.77
CA ALA A 183 -4.84 2.69 9.83
C ALA A 183 -6.21 3.25 9.38
N ILE A 184 -6.33 3.72 8.14
CA ILE A 184 -7.61 4.17 7.59
C ILE A 184 -8.58 2.98 7.44
N HIS A 185 -8.03 1.83 7.04
CA HIS A 185 -8.74 0.57 6.88
C HIS A 185 -10.03 0.72 6.04
N PRO A 186 -9.89 1.17 4.77
CA PRO A 186 -11.01 1.78 4.03
C PRO A 186 -12.05 0.80 3.47
N PHE A 187 -11.74 -0.48 3.37
CA PHE A 187 -12.65 -1.51 2.84
C PHE A 187 -13.28 -2.32 3.98
N ARG A 188 -14.41 -3.00 3.71
CA ARG A 188 -15.05 -3.88 4.69
C ARG A 188 -14.19 -5.12 5.00
N ASP A 189 -13.48 -5.63 4.00
CA ASP A 189 -12.53 -6.74 4.10
C ASP A 189 -11.41 -6.55 3.04
N GLY A 190 -10.33 -7.32 3.09
CA GLY A 190 -9.27 -7.30 2.09
C GLY A 190 -8.23 -6.19 2.27
N ASN A 191 -8.32 -5.37 3.31
CA ASN A 191 -7.40 -4.24 3.56
C ASN A 191 -5.94 -4.68 3.59
N GLY A 192 -5.59 -5.68 4.41
CA GLY A 192 -4.21 -6.17 4.52
C GLY A 192 -3.58 -6.57 3.18
N ARG A 193 -4.37 -7.21 2.30
CA ARG A 193 -3.91 -7.60 0.96
C ARG A 193 -3.72 -6.39 0.06
N VAL A 194 -4.63 -5.43 0.07
CA VAL A 194 -4.49 -4.19 -0.71
C VAL A 194 -3.33 -3.33 -0.20
N GLY A 195 -3.11 -3.26 1.11
CA GLY A 195 -1.97 -2.57 1.71
C GLY A 195 -0.64 -3.18 1.31
N ARG A 196 -0.53 -4.51 1.21
CA ARG A 196 0.68 -5.18 0.69
C ARG A 196 0.86 -5.01 -0.82
N LEU A 197 -0.23 -5.00 -1.60
CA LEU A 197 -0.18 -4.65 -3.03
C LEU A 197 0.36 -3.24 -3.24
N LEU A 198 -0.08 -2.26 -2.42
CA LEU A 198 0.40 -0.88 -2.43
C LEU A 198 1.93 -0.81 -2.31
N VAL A 199 2.52 -1.58 -1.39
CA VAL A 199 3.99 -1.61 -1.19
C VAL A 199 4.74 -2.00 -2.46
N THR A 200 4.14 -2.80 -3.34
CA THR A 200 4.79 -3.29 -4.56
C THR A 200 4.72 -2.35 -5.76
N LEU A 201 3.95 -1.25 -5.67
CA LEU A 201 3.83 -0.28 -6.74
C LEU A 201 5.15 0.49 -6.98
N PRO A 202 5.40 0.97 -8.21
CA PRO A 202 6.51 1.87 -8.49
C PRO A 202 6.18 3.29 -7.99
N TRP A 203 6.76 3.68 -6.86
CA TRP A 203 6.56 5.00 -6.24
C TRP A 203 7.47 6.05 -6.89
N SER A 204 6.86 7.00 -7.60
CA SER A 204 7.54 8.00 -8.42
C SER A 204 7.99 9.21 -7.60
N ASN A 205 9.10 9.07 -6.87
CA ASN A 205 10.07 10.15 -6.56
C ASN A 205 11.48 9.62 -6.27
N GLY A 206 11.65 8.29 -6.21
CA GLY A 206 12.96 7.66 -6.19
C GLY A 206 13.35 7.16 -7.57
N ASP A 207 14.23 7.91 -8.25
CA ASP A 207 15.21 7.34 -9.20
C ASP A 207 16.18 6.34 -8.51
N CYS A 208 15.91 5.96 -7.25
CA CYS A 208 16.58 4.89 -6.51
C CYS A 208 16.37 3.50 -7.12
N TYR A 209 15.50 3.36 -8.12
CA TYR A 209 15.65 2.30 -9.12
C TYR A 209 16.23 2.93 -10.39
N PRO A 210 17.48 2.65 -10.77
CA PRO A 210 17.92 3.02 -12.10
C PRO A 210 17.04 2.23 -13.09
N GLY A 211 16.29 2.95 -13.91
CA GLY A 211 15.17 2.43 -14.68
C GLY A 211 13.86 2.62 -13.91
N ARG A 212 12.78 3.12 -14.50
CA ARG A 212 12.06 2.33 -15.50
C ARG A 212 12.48 0.86 -15.46
N CYS A 213 12.40 0.23 -14.29
CA CYS A 213 12.47 -1.20 -14.16
C CYS A 213 11.12 -1.70 -14.65
N SER A 214 10.95 -1.64 -15.97
CA SER A 214 9.92 -2.35 -16.69
C SER A 214 10.30 -3.82 -16.57
N ILE A 215 10.02 -4.40 -15.41
CA ILE A 215 9.93 -5.85 -15.24
C ILE A 215 8.71 -6.39 -16.01
N PHE A 216 7.96 -5.51 -16.66
CA PHE A 216 7.00 -5.81 -17.70
C PHE A 216 7.52 -5.20 -19.00
N PRO A 217 7.79 -5.98 -20.06
CA PRO A 217 8.11 -5.39 -21.35
C PRO A 217 6.85 -4.66 -21.86
N PRO A 218 7.00 -3.57 -22.64
CA PRO A 218 5.86 -3.05 -23.41
C PRO A 218 5.38 -4.17 -24.34
N THR A 219 4.17 -4.65 -24.14
CA THR A 219 3.51 -5.51 -25.12
C THR A 219 3.05 -4.65 -26.28
N SER A 220 3.93 -4.46 -27.27
CA SER A 220 3.47 -4.10 -28.61
C SER A 220 4.40 -4.67 -29.68
N ASN A 221 3.87 -5.64 -30.43
CA ASN A 221 4.21 -5.80 -31.83
C ASN A 221 3.88 -4.48 -32.55
N GLY A 222 4.88 -3.68 -32.88
CA GLY A 222 4.67 -2.41 -33.55
C GLY A 222 5.99 -1.73 -33.87
N THR A 223 6.47 -1.96 -35.09
CA THR A 223 7.53 -1.19 -35.74
C THR A 223 7.36 0.33 -35.56
N GLY A 224 8.31 1.03 -34.92
CA GLY A 224 8.32 2.50 -34.97
C GLY A 224 9.18 3.24 -33.95
N ARG A 225 10.47 3.43 -34.28
CA ARG A 225 11.38 4.56 -33.96
C ARG A 225 11.44 5.13 -32.52
N ASN A 226 12.63 4.97 -31.92
CA ASN A 226 13.19 5.80 -30.86
C ASN A 226 13.15 7.31 -31.17
N THR A 227 12.76 8.13 -30.19
CA THR A 227 13.46 9.38 -29.81
C THR A 227 13.11 9.76 -28.36
N THR A 228 14.11 9.66 -27.47
CA THR A 228 14.04 9.95 -26.02
C THR A 228 14.28 11.42 -25.67
N SER A 229 13.89 12.34 -26.55
CA SER A 229 14.10 13.78 -26.38
C SER A 229 12.87 14.49 -26.91
N ASP A 230 11.93 14.88 -26.04
CA ASP A 230 11.06 16.06 -26.22
C ASP A 230 10.00 16.32 -25.12
N CYS A 231 9.80 15.45 -24.11
CA CYS A 231 8.71 15.66 -23.14
C CYS A 231 9.02 16.49 -21.87
N TRP A 232 10.15 17.21 -21.79
CA TRP A 232 10.45 18.09 -20.63
C TRP A 232 10.68 19.54 -21.04
N ARG A 233 9.61 20.25 -21.43
CA ARG A 233 9.52 21.71 -21.27
C ARG A 233 8.12 22.11 -20.83
N TYR A 234 7.92 22.19 -19.53
CA TYR A 234 6.95 23.11 -18.95
C TYR A 234 7.63 23.87 -17.80
N ARG A 235 7.90 25.15 -18.01
CA ARG A 235 8.29 26.11 -16.95
C ARG A 235 7.04 26.94 -16.64
N PRO A 236 6.57 27.03 -15.40
CA PRO A 236 5.72 28.15 -15.00
C PRO A 236 6.61 29.39 -14.86
N THR A 237 6.26 30.45 -15.59
CA THR A 237 6.84 31.78 -15.43
C THR A 237 6.47 32.36 -14.07
N ALA A 238 7.49 32.77 -13.32
CA ALA A 238 7.35 33.58 -12.13
C ALA A 238 7.17 35.06 -12.49
N THR A 239 6.06 35.64 -12.02
CA THR A 239 5.81 37.06 -11.72
C THR A 239 4.60 37.04 -10.79
N GLY A 240 4.53 37.59 -9.58
CA GLY A 240 5.41 38.41 -8.75
C GLY A 240 4.50 38.98 -7.63
N GLN A 241 5.05 39.07 -6.42
CA GLN A 241 4.70 39.96 -5.30
C GLN A 241 3.47 39.70 -4.39
N ASP A 242 3.85 39.52 -3.11
CA ASP A 242 3.30 40.10 -1.87
C ASP A 242 2.00 39.55 -1.26
N GLY A 243 2.11 39.07 -0.01
CA GLY A 243 0.97 38.96 0.90
C GLY A 243 1.09 37.90 2.00
N SER A 244 1.73 38.25 3.12
CA SER A 244 1.49 37.73 4.48
C SER A 244 1.46 36.21 4.72
N ALA A 245 2.50 35.74 5.41
CA ALA A 245 2.46 34.54 6.22
C ALA A 245 1.31 34.62 7.26
N SER A 246 0.35 33.71 7.15
CA SER A 246 -0.58 33.41 8.25
C SER A 246 -0.84 31.92 8.31
N SER A 247 -0.74 31.44 9.54
CA SER A 247 -0.74 30.07 10.02
C SER A 247 -2.08 29.36 9.85
N CYS A 248 -2.07 28.17 9.28
CA CYS A 248 -3.08 27.14 9.54
C CYS A 248 -2.36 25.85 9.95
N VAL A 249 -2.10 25.75 11.25
CA VAL A 249 -1.69 24.49 11.89
C VAL A 249 -2.99 23.71 12.15
N SER A 250 -3.30 22.74 11.29
CA SER A 250 -4.29 21.71 11.61
C SER A 250 -3.58 20.53 12.27
N SER A 251 -3.96 20.28 13.52
CA SER A 251 -3.39 19.29 14.43
C SER A 251 -3.51 17.86 13.90
N PRO A 252 -2.44 17.03 13.96
CA PRO A 252 -2.56 15.60 13.69
C PRO A 252 -3.22 14.88 14.88
N CYS A 253 -4.24 14.06 14.59
CA CYS A 253 -4.75 13.05 15.50
C CYS A 253 -3.59 12.15 15.97
N ARG A 254 -3.21 12.26 17.24
CA ARG A 254 -2.17 11.41 17.85
C ARG A 254 -2.81 10.14 18.43
N PRO A 255 -2.39 8.93 18.04
CA PRO A 255 -2.60 7.74 18.85
C PRO A 255 -1.66 7.82 20.07
N ARG A 256 -2.20 7.67 21.28
CA ARG A 256 -1.39 7.47 22.50
C ARG A 256 -0.65 6.15 22.40
N MET A 257 0.67 6.19 22.25
CA MET A 257 1.54 5.04 22.53
C MET A 257 1.53 4.79 24.04
N TYR A 258 1.12 3.59 24.48
CA TYR A 258 1.39 3.13 25.84
C TYR A 258 2.58 2.17 25.84
N SER A 259 3.60 2.58 26.58
CA SER A 259 4.71 1.78 27.07
C SER A 259 4.23 0.87 28.19
N ASN A 260 4.73 -0.37 28.21
CA ASN A 260 4.53 -1.34 29.28
C ASN A 260 5.19 -0.84 30.58
N ALA A 261 4.40 -0.53 31.61
CA ALA A 261 4.83 -0.46 33.02
C ALA A 261 3.60 -0.66 33.94
N PRO A 262 3.76 -1.30 35.11
CA PRO A 262 2.63 -1.78 35.92
C PRO A 262 1.89 -0.64 36.61
N LYS A 263 0.56 -0.79 36.74
CA LYS A 263 -0.33 0.17 37.42
C LYS A 263 0.08 0.39 38.89
N PRO A 264 0.24 1.64 39.36
CA PRO A 264 0.08 1.95 40.77
C PRO A 264 -1.38 2.26 41.10
N SER A 265 -1.73 1.87 42.32
CA SER A 265 -3.03 1.96 42.99
C SER A 265 -3.55 3.39 43.17
N SER A 266 -4.87 3.45 43.38
CA SER A 266 -5.65 4.59 43.86
C SER A 266 -4.98 5.30 45.04
N ASP A 267 -4.77 6.61 44.89
CA ASP A 267 -5.05 7.68 45.87
C ASP A 267 -4.21 8.92 45.52
N CYS A 268 -4.88 10.03 45.18
CA CYS A 268 -4.63 11.36 45.75
C CYS A 268 -5.40 12.45 44.99
N VAL A 269 -6.29 13.07 45.75
CA VAL A 269 -6.96 14.36 45.53
C VAL A 269 -5.92 15.49 45.48
N THR A 270 -5.99 16.39 44.49
CA THR A 270 -6.05 17.85 44.75
C THR A 270 -6.40 18.67 43.51
N THR A 271 -7.40 19.52 43.72
CA THR A 271 -7.83 20.70 42.97
C THR A 271 -6.68 21.67 42.64
N ILE A 272 -6.80 22.44 41.55
CA ILE A 272 -6.68 23.92 41.50
C ILE A 272 -7.18 24.41 40.12
N GLY A 273 -8.01 25.46 40.16
CA GLY A 273 -8.61 26.15 39.01
C GLY A 273 -7.68 27.18 38.33
N PRO A 274 -8.25 28.08 37.50
CA PRO A 274 -7.56 28.63 36.32
C PRO A 274 -6.82 29.95 36.56
N ALA A 275 -5.85 30.21 35.68
CA ALA A 275 -5.44 31.53 35.22
C ALA A 275 -5.09 31.43 33.72
#